data_AF-A0A383EEL7-F1
#
_entry.id   AF-A0A383EEL7-F1
#
_cell.length_a   1.000
_cell.length_b   1.000
_cell.length_c   1.000
_cell.angle_alpha   90.00
_cell.angle_beta   90.00
_cell.angle_gamma   90.00
#
_symmetry.space_group_name_H-M   'P 1'
#
loop_
_entity.id
_entity.type
_entity.pdbx_description
1 polymer ?
#
loop_
_entity_poly.entity_id
_entity_poly.type
_entity_poly.pdbx_seq_one_letter_code
_entity_poly.pdbx_strand_id
1 'polypeptide(L)'
;PVLEHALDYLKNKEMYNPDIIILPQNTSPLRTSQHIDEAVNLLIKKNFDSVLSGYPYHIFAWDKMNQFTIKPHGHDPSTVLTRQETHDQILENGALFATTIAAFKKSHCRVSGKTGFYPMPIELSYNIDHIDDLHKTEKILQAQNESTNFFSVENKNIVLTGASGLLGSYFTKILLERGANMALIDHNPGVSESLKDEFLHTGQNIHVYKCDLSKPEKIKSTFKKIKKDFR
;
A
#
# COMPACT_ATOMS: atom_id res chain seq x y z
N PRO A 1 17.90 7.02 14.79
CA PRO A 1 17.48 8.42 14.57
C PRO A 1 15.95 8.62 14.49
N VAL A 2 15.27 8.17 13.42
CA VAL A 2 13.83 8.46 13.23
C VAL A 2 12.95 7.74 14.27
N LEU A 3 13.22 6.46 14.52
CA LEU A 3 12.48 5.68 15.54
C LEU A 3 12.65 6.26 16.95
N GLU A 4 13.87 6.64 17.32
CA GLU A 4 14.16 7.25 18.62
C GLU A 4 13.40 8.56 18.79
N HIS A 5 13.46 9.43 17.76
CA HIS A 5 12.70 10.67 17.75
C HIS A 5 11.19 10.43 17.89
N ALA A 6 10.63 9.44 17.19
CA ALA A 6 9.22 9.09 17.30
C ALA A 6 8.85 8.60 18.71
N LEU A 7 9.67 7.73 19.31
CA LEU A 7 9.44 7.24 20.66
C LEU A 7 9.55 8.35 21.71
N ASP A 8 10.51 9.26 21.57
CA ASP A 8 10.64 10.41 22.45
C ASP A 8 9.45 11.37 22.33
N TYR A 9 8.94 11.57 21.11
CA TYR A 9 7.73 12.36 20.89
C TYR A 9 6.52 11.73 21.59
N LEU A 10 6.26 10.43 21.33
CA LEU A 10 5.14 9.70 21.95
C LEU A 10 5.20 9.76 23.48
N LYS A 11 6.40 9.53 24.05
CA LYS A 11 6.61 9.57 25.49
C LYS A 11 6.37 10.97 26.07
N ASN A 12 6.95 12.01 25.46
CA ASN A 12 6.99 13.34 26.06
C ASN A 12 5.76 14.21 25.73
N LYS A 13 5.07 13.93 24.62
CA LYS A 13 3.92 14.73 24.15
C LYS A 13 2.59 14.01 24.32
N GLU A 14 2.58 12.69 24.16
CA GLU A 14 1.34 11.89 24.22
C GLU A 14 1.26 11.05 25.49
N MET A 15 2.29 11.09 26.35
CA MET A 15 2.39 10.25 27.55
C MET A 15 2.20 8.75 27.24
N TYR A 16 2.58 8.34 26.03
CA TYR A 16 2.42 6.99 25.52
C TYR A 16 3.77 6.30 25.40
N ASN A 17 3.87 5.10 25.98
CA ASN A 17 5.06 4.26 25.87
C ASN A 17 4.65 2.90 25.29
N PRO A 18 4.91 2.64 23.99
CA PRO A 18 4.54 1.37 23.39
C PRO A 18 5.34 0.22 24.00
N ASP A 19 4.86 -1.02 23.79
CA ASP A 19 5.59 -2.24 24.13
C ASP A 19 6.36 -2.79 22.92
N ILE A 20 5.77 -2.65 21.73
CA ILE A 20 6.27 -3.19 20.46
C ILE A 20 6.28 -2.07 19.41
N ILE A 21 7.36 -1.99 18.64
CA ILE A 21 7.46 -1.20 17.43
C ILE A 21 7.16 -2.10 16.24
N ILE A 22 6.26 -1.68 15.36
CA ILE A 22 5.98 -2.34 14.09
C ILE A 22 6.38 -1.40 12.96
N LEU A 23 7.14 -1.92 12.00
CA LEU A 23 7.65 -1.19 10.84
C LEU A 23 7.17 -1.87 9.56
N PRO A 24 5.96 -1.54 9.07
CA PRO A 24 5.53 -1.93 7.74
C PRO A 24 6.19 -0.99 6.72
N GLN A 25 7.03 -1.51 5.82
CA GLN A 25 7.62 -0.65 4.79
C GLN A 25 6.61 -0.37 3.68
N ASN A 26 6.50 0.90 3.29
CA ASN A 26 5.56 1.33 2.24
C ASN A 26 5.93 0.79 0.85
N THR A 27 7.17 0.33 0.67
CA THR A 27 7.67 -0.29 -0.57
C THR A 27 7.15 -1.70 -0.80
N SER A 28 6.45 -2.31 0.16
CA SER A 28 5.95 -3.69 0.08
C SER A 28 4.42 -3.73 0.20
N PRO A 29 3.67 -3.24 -0.81
CA PRO A 29 2.23 -3.01 -0.70
C PRO A 29 1.40 -4.31 -0.73
N LEU A 30 1.99 -5.46 -1.10
CA LEU A 30 1.33 -6.76 -1.06
C LEU A 30 1.17 -7.32 0.36
N ARG A 31 1.76 -6.66 1.36
CA ARG A 31 1.57 -7.00 2.77
C ARG A 31 0.14 -6.66 3.21
N THR A 32 -0.57 -7.64 3.75
CA THR A 32 -1.92 -7.49 4.31
C THR A 32 -1.88 -7.16 5.81
N SER A 33 -3.05 -6.90 6.40
CA SER A 33 -3.20 -6.80 7.86
C SER A 33 -2.94 -8.14 8.55
N GLN A 34 -3.39 -9.24 7.93
CA GLN A 34 -3.16 -10.59 8.45
C GLN A 34 -1.66 -10.88 8.66
N HIS A 35 -0.80 -10.46 7.73
CA HIS A 35 0.65 -10.64 7.90
C HIS A 35 1.21 -9.88 9.12
N ILE A 36 0.67 -8.68 9.41
CA ILE A 36 1.06 -7.92 10.59
C ILE A 36 0.63 -8.67 11.85
N ASP A 37 -0.63 -9.09 11.92
CA ASP A 37 -1.17 -9.79 13.08
C ASP A 37 -0.41 -11.09 13.36
N GLU A 38 -0.09 -11.86 12.33
CA GLU A 38 0.65 -13.11 12.47
C GLU A 38 2.09 -12.89 12.96
N ALA A 39 2.80 -11.88 12.45
CA ALA A 39 4.17 -11.58 12.89
C ALA A 39 4.21 -11.07 14.35
N VAL A 40 3.25 -10.25 14.75
CA VAL A 40 3.11 -9.79 16.15
C VAL A 40 2.77 -10.97 17.06
N ASN A 41 1.84 -11.83 16.65
CA ASN A 41 1.50 -13.05 17.38
C ASN A 41 2.71 -13.98 17.52
N LEU A 42 3.54 -14.11 16.48
CA LEU A 42 4.76 -14.89 16.52
C LEU A 42 5.75 -14.31 17.55
N LEU A 43 5.96 -13.00 17.52
CA LEU A 43 6.84 -12.29 18.46
C LEU A 43 6.42 -12.59 19.90
N ILE A 44 5.14 -12.40 20.22
CA ILE A 44 4.59 -12.56 21.57
C ILE A 44 4.61 -14.03 21.99
N LYS A 45 4.01 -14.94 21.21
CA LYS A 45 3.83 -16.35 21.62
C LYS A 45 5.15 -17.11 21.75
N LYS A 46 6.18 -16.71 21.01
CA LYS A 46 7.50 -17.37 21.04
C LYS A 46 8.53 -16.60 21.87
N ASN A 47 8.12 -15.50 22.51
CA ASN A 47 8.99 -14.60 23.26
C ASN A 47 10.23 -14.22 22.46
N PHE A 48 10.03 -13.72 21.24
CA PHE A 48 11.10 -13.13 20.44
C PHE A 48 11.29 -11.66 20.82
N ASP A 49 12.52 -11.19 20.71
CA ASP A 49 12.87 -9.78 20.91
C ASP A 49 12.57 -8.95 19.65
N SER A 50 12.75 -9.56 18.49
CA SER A 50 12.41 -9.00 17.19
C SER A 50 11.96 -10.09 16.21
N VAL A 51 11.20 -9.71 15.20
CA VAL A 51 10.74 -10.55 14.09
C VAL A 51 10.92 -9.77 12.80
N LEU A 52 11.41 -10.45 11.76
CA LEU A 52 11.43 -9.93 10.40
C LEU A 52 10.68 -10.88 9.45
N SER A 53 10.10 -10.31 8.41
CA SER A 53 9.50 -11.08 7.32
C SER A 53 10.51 -11.40 6.22
N GLY A 54 10.30 -12.54 5.57
CA GLY A 54 11.10 -12.96 4.42
C GLY A 54 10.61 -14.30 3.87
N TYR A 55 11.39 -14.92 3.01
CA TYR A 55 11.06 -16.22 2.44
C TYR A 55 12.29 -17.13 2.40
N PRO A 56 12.11 -18.46 2.53
CA PRO A 56 13.16 -19.42 2.25
C PRO A 56 13.62 -19.26 0.81
N TYR A 57 14.93 -19.22 0.62
CA TYR A 57 15.51 -19.07 -0.69
C TYR A 57 16.86 -19.79 -0.76
N HIS A 58 17.27 -20.19 -1.96
CA HIS A 58 18.56 -20.85 -2.18
C HIS A 58 19.33 -20.08 -3.25
N ILE A 59 20.25 -19.21 -2.81
CA ILE A 59 21.17 -18.45 -3.68
C ILE A 59 22.58 -18.92 -3.42
N PHE A 60 23.35 -19.07 -4.50
CA PHE A 60 24.80 -19.03 -4.43
C PHE A 60 25.23 -17.56 -4.58
N ALA A 61 25.55 -16.93 -3.46
CA ALA A 61 25.97 -15.54 -3.45
C ALA A 61 27.45 -15.44 -3.81
N TRP A 62 27.84 -14.41 -4.56
CA TRP A 62 29.23 -14.19 -4.96
C TRP A 62 29.61 -12.74 -4.65
N ASP A 63 30.77 -12.54 -4.02
CA ASP A 63 31.34 -11.22 -3.80
C ASP A 63 31.98 -10.72 -5.09
N LYS A 64 31.57 -9.53 -5.55
CA LYS A 64 32.23 -8.85 -6.66
C LYS A 64 33.53 -8.21 -6.18
N MET A 65 34.66 -8.63 -6.76
CA MET A 65 35.97 -8.06 -6.44
C MET A 65 36.36 -6.92 -7.38
N ASN A 66 36.03 -7.05 -8.67
CA ASN A 66 36.19 -6.00 -9.67
C ASN A 66 35.20 -6.22 -10.85
N GLN A 67 35.40 -5.57 -12.00
CA GLN A 67 34.49 -5.68 -13.15
C GLN A 67 34.29 -7.12 -13.66
N PHE A 68 35.32 -7.97 -13.57
CA PHE A 68 35.31 -9.31 -14.16
C PHE A 68 35.67 -10.43 -13.17
N THR A 69 36.08 -10.09 -11.94
CA THR A 69 36.47 -11.07 -10.92
C THR A 69 35.46 -11.12 -9.78
N ILE A 70 35.05 -12.34 -9.43
CA ILE A 70 34.15 -12.65 -8.32
C ILE A 70 34.72 -13.79 -7.47
N LYS A 71 34.26 -13.93 -6.23
CA LYS A 71 34.56 -15.08 -5.36
C LYS A 71 33.30 -15.57 -4.64
N PRO A 72 33.23 -16.85 -4.23
CA PRO A 72 32.08 -17.36 -3.49
C PRO A 72 31.86 -16.57 -2.19
N HIS A 73 30.60 -16.24 -1.89
CA HIS A 73 30.18 -15.68 -0.61
C HIS A 73 29.50 -16.79 0.20
N GLY A 74 30.19 -17.28 1.23
CA GLY A 74 29.62 -18.24 2.19
C GLY A 74 29.34 -19.65 1.66
N HIS A 75 29.86 -20.03 0.49
CA HIS A 75 29.73 -21.38 -0.07
C HIS A 75 31.03 -21.84 -0.75
N ASP A 76 31.18 -23.16 -0.95
CA ASP A 76 32.28 -23.76 -1.69
C ASP A 76 31.76 -24.38 -3.01
N PRO A 77 32.18 -23.85 -4.17
CA PRO A 77 31.77 -24.36 -5.48
C PRO A 77 32.16 -25.82 -5.75
N SER A 78 33.12 -26.38 -5.01
CA SER A 78 33.54 -27.77 -5.19
C SER A 78 32.67 -28.79 -4.42
N THR A 79 31.83 -28.32 -3.50
CA THR A 79 31.01 -29.16 -2.61
C THR A 79 29.54 -28.71 -2.57
N VAL A 80 29.02 -28.24 -3.71
CA VAL A 80 27.63 -27.75 -3.81
C VAL A 80 26.62 -28.86 -3.50
N LEU A 81 25.88 -28.67 -2.42
CA LEU A 81 24.76 -29.52 -2.03
C LEU A 81 23.49 -29.15 -2.79
N THR A 82 22.59 -30.11 -2.95
CA THR A 82 21.28 -29.86 -3.58
C THR A 82 20.38 -29.04 -2.65
N ARG A 83 19.29 -28.47 -3.20
CA ARG A 83 18.30 -27.74 -2.40
C ARG A 83 17.66 -28.60 -1.31
N GLN A 84 17.51 -29.91 -1.55
CA GLN A 84 16.91 -30.85 -0.60
C GLN A 84 17.85 -31.16 0.59
N GLU A 85 19.15 -30.93 0.42
CA GLU A 85 20.20 -31.24 1.40
C GLU A 85 20.71 -30.00 2.14
N THR A 86 20.28 -28.81 1.73
CA THR A 86 20.69 -27.53 2.36
C THR A 86 19.64 -27.04 3.33
N HIS A 87 20.08 -26.45 4.44
CA HIS A 87 19.19 -25.73 5.35
C HIS A 87 18.67 -24.46 4.65
N ASP A 88 17.44 -24.08 4.95
CA ASP A 88 16.82 -22.89 4.38
C ASP A 88 17.65 -21.64 4.70
N GLN A 89 18.12 -20.96 3.66
CA GLN A 89 18.60 -19.58 3.80
C GLN A 89 17.37 -18.68 3.70
N ILE A 90 17.36 -17.60 4.47
CA ILE A 90 16.25 -16.65 4.47
C ILE A 90 16.67 -15.39 3.74
N LEU A 91 15.87 -14.99 2.76
CA LEU A 91 15.96 -13.65 2.20
C LEU A 91 14.93 -12.75 2.88
N GLU A 92 15.41 -11.70 3.55
CA GLU A 92 14.55 -10.62 4.08
C GLU A 92 13.84 -9.94 2.91
N ASN A 93 12.53 -9.74 3.04
CA ASN A 93 11.74 -9.09 1.98
C ASN A 93 11.45 -7.62 2.26
N GLY A 94 11.83 -7.10 3.44
CA GLY A 94 11.57 -5.71 3.84
C GLY A 94 10.10 -5.39 4.11
N ALA A 95 9.17 -6.35 4.02
CA ALA A 95 7.75 -6.04 4.16
C ALA A 95 7.37 -5.63 5.58
N LEU A 96 7.97 -6.26 6.58
CA LEU A 96 7.60 -6.10 7.97
C LEU A 96 8.75 -6.39 8.94
N PHE A 97 8.91 -5.51 9.93
CA PHE A 97 9.67 -5.78 11.14
C PHE A 97 8.80 -5.52 12.35
N ALA A 98 8.96 -6.34 13.39
CA ALA A 98 8.41 -6.09 14.72
C ALA A 98 9.54 -6.22 15.74
N THR A 99 9.62 -5.31 16.71
CA THR A 99 10.68 -5.35 17.74
C THR A 99 10.15 -4.81 19.06
N THR A 100 10.56 -5.43 20.16
CA THR A 100 10.19 -4.93 21.48
C THR A 100 10.94 -3.63 21.77
N ILE A 101 10.31 -2.75 22.55
CA ILE A 101 10.96 -1.49 22.96
C ILE A 101 12.22 -1.75 23.78
N ALA A 102 12.25 -2.83 24.59
CA ALA A 102 13.43 -3.21 25.35
C ALA A 102 14.61 -3.58 24.42
N ALA A 103 14.37 -4.41 23.40
CA ALA A 103 15.40 -4.81 22.44
C ALA A 103 15.89 -3.62 21.61
N PHE A 104 14.97 -2.77 21.13
CA PHE A 104 15.33 -1.57 20.39
C PHE A 104 16.14 -0.58 21.23
N LYS A 105 15.71 -0.25 22.45
CA LYS A 105 16.45 0.69 23.32
C LYS A 105 17.83 0.19 23.72
N LYS A 106 18.02 -1.14 23.81
CA LYS A 106 19.30 -1.75 24.14
C LYS A 106 20.27 -1.73 22.95
N SER A 107 19.78 -1.99 21.74
CA SER A 107 20.61 -2.22 20.56
C SER A 107 20.67 -1.06 19.58
N HIS A 108 19.71 -0.13 19.67
CA HIS A 108 19.42 0.89 18.66
C HIS A 108 19.17 0.32 17.25
N CYS A 109 18.80 -0.97 17.16
CA CYS A 109 18.59 -1.71 15.92
C CYS A 109 17.19 -2.32 15.87
N ARG A 110 16.54 -2.25 14.69
CA ARG A 110 15.19 -2.81 14.47
C ARG A 110 15.15 -4.35 14.55
N VAL A 111 16.28 -5.02 14.28
CA VAL A 111 16.42 -6.47 14.43
C VAL A 111 17.57 -6.74 15.39
N SER A 112 17.26 -7.34 16.54
CA SER A 112 18.23 -7.63 17.59
C SER A 112 17.68 -8.66 18.58
N GLY A 113 18.57 -9.19 19.42
CA GLY A 113 18.22 -10.18 20.44
C GLY A 113 17.84 -11.53 19.83
N LYS A 114 16.85 -12.19 20.43
CA LYS A 114 16.28 -13.43 19.90
C LYS A 114 15.35 -13.09 18.72
N THR A 115 15.88 -13.25 17.51
CA THR A 115 15.15 -12.94 16.27
C THR A 115 14.29 -14.10 15.81
N GLY A 116 13.01 -13.84 15.55
CA GLY A 116 12.08 -14.73 14.88
C GLY A 116 11.99 -14.45 13.38
N PHE A 117 11.66 -15.49 12.63
CA PHE A 117 11.42 -15.41 11.19
C PHE A 117 9.93 -15.60 10.90
N TYR A 118 9.32 -14.62 10.25
CA TYR A 118 7.95 -14.72 9.73
C TYR A 118 7.98 -15.04 8.23
N PRO A 119 7.64 -16.27 7.81
CA PRO A 119 7.64 -16.64 6.41
C PRO A 119 6.49 -15.96 5.66
N MET A 120 6.82 -15.28 4.58
CA MET A 120 5.87 -14.75 3.61
C MET A 120 6.06 -15.46 2.27
N PRO A 121 5.00 -15.65 1.47
CA PRO A 121 5.14 -16.14 0.10
C PRO A 121 6.01 -15.20 -0.75
N ILE A 122 6.79 -15.76 -1.67
CA ILE A 122 7.66 -14.98 -2.55
C ILE A 122 6.84 -14.05 -3.45
N GLU A 123 5.64 -14.49 -3.83
CA GLU A 123 4.68 -13.77 -4.66
C GLU A 123 4.15 -12.49 -3.99
N LEU A 124 4.26 -12.40 -2.66
CA LEU A 124 3.85 -11.25 -1.85
C LEU A 124 5.05 -10.43 -1.34
N SER A 125 6.26 -10.77 -1.79
CA SER A 125 7.52 -10.23 -1.27
C SER A 125 8.22 -9.26 -2.24
N TYR A 126 7.45 -8.62 -3.12
CA TYR A 126 7.95 -7.60 -4.04
C TYR A 126 8.17 -6.26 -3.34
N ASN A 127 9.33 -5.66 -3.59
CA ASN A 127 9.64 -4.28 -3.21
C ASN A 127 9.56 -3.36 -4.42
N ILE A 128 8.96 -2.19 -4.22
CA ILE A 128 8.88 -1.15 -5.25
C ILE A 128 10.11 -0.25 -5.12
N ASP A 129 11.11 -0.51 -5.97
CA ASP A 129 12.31 0.33 -6.10
C ASP A 129 12.27 1.14 -7.41
N HIS A 130 11.62 0.60 -8.45
CA HIS A 130 11.49 1.21 -9.77
C HIS A 130 10.06 1.14 -10.35
N ILE A 131 9.83 1.88 -11.43
CA ILE A 131 8.50 1.98 -12.07
C ILE A 131 7.96 0.63 -12.55
N ASP A 132 8.85 -0.27 -12.98
CA ASP A 132 8.45 -1.62 -13.42
C ASP A 132 7.95 -2.47 -12.25
N ASP A 133 8.50 -2.28 -11.05
CA ASP A 133 8.03 -2.97 -9.84
C ASP A 133 6.64 -2.49 -9.48
N LEU A 134 6.38 -1.18 -9.60
CA LEU A 134 5.05 -0.60 -9.41
C LEU A 134 4.05 -1.22 -10.38
N HIS A 135 4.34 -1.24 -11.69
CA HIS A 135 3.44 -1.81 -12.69
C HIS A 135 3.18 -3.31 -12.47
N LYS A 136 4.19 -4.10 -12.11
CA LYS A 136 4.03 -5.53 -11.80
C LYS A 136 3.16 -5.72 -10.56
N THR A 137 3.45 -4.95 -9.52
CA THR A 137 2.72 -5.03 -8.25
C THR A 137 1.27 -4.61 -8.41
N GLU A 138 1.00 -3.57 -9.21
CA GLU A 138 -0.36 -3.15 -9.55
C GLU A 138 -1.13 -4.27 -10.28
N LYS A 139 -0.50 -4.96 -11.24
CA LYS A 139 -1.13 -6.12 -11.90
C LYS A 139 -1.45 -7.24 -10.93
N ILE A 140 -0.55 -7.53 -9.98
CA ILE A 140 -0.80 -8.55 -8.93
C ILE A 140 -1.99 -8.11 -8.07
N LEU A 141 -2.03 -6.86 -7.63
CA LEU A 141 -3.16 -6.33 -6.86
C LEU A 141 -4.46 -6.36 -7.66
N GLN A 142 -4.43 -6.02 -8.95
CA GLN A 142 -5.61 -6.09 -9.82
C GLN A 142 -6.10 -7.53 -9.97
N ALA A 143 -5.20 -8.49 -10.17
CA ALA A 143 -5.52 -9.93 -10.25
C ALA A 143 -6.05 -10.48 -8.92
N GLN A 144 -5.48 -10.07 -7.78
CA GLN A 144 -6.00 -10.41 -6.45
C GLN A 144 -7.37 -9.78 -6.19
N ASN A 145 -7.62 -8.61 -6.79
CA ASN A 145 -8.89 -7.91 -6.75
C ASN A 145 -9.83 -8.31 -7.92
N GLU A 146 -9.52 -9.37 -8.69
CA GLU A 146 -10.39 -9.80 -9.78
C GLU A 146 -11.75 -10.26 -9.24
N SER A 147 -12.73 -9.36 -9.38
CA SER A 147 -14.17 -9.60 -9.36
C SER A 147 -14.79 -10.14 -8.07
N THR A 148 -14.35 -9.69 -6.89
CA THR A 148 -15.40 -9.37 -5.92
C THR A 148 -16.05 -8.08 -6.40
N ASN A 149 -17.11 -8.23 -7.19
CA ASN A 149 -17.97 -7.13 -7.62
C ASN A 149 -18.69 -6.60 -6.37
N PHE A 150 -17.96 -5.93 -5.46
CA PHE A 150 -18.47 -5.46 -4.17
C PHE A 150 -19.74 -4.63 -4.38
N PHE A 151 -19.73 -3.82 -5.44
CA PHE A 151 -20.91 -3.13 -5.97
C PHE A 151 -20.64 -2.66 -7.41
N SER A 152 -21.70 -2.59 -8.22
CA SER A 152 -21.66 -1.95 -9.55
C SER A 152 -22.19 -0.52 -9.46
N VAL A 153 -21.53 0.39 -10.17
CA VAL A 153 -21.97 1.79 -10.37
C VAL A 153 -22.62 2.02 -11.73
N GLU A 154 -22.73 0.98 -12.55
CA GLU A 154 -23.35 1.06 -13.86
C GLU A 154 -24.81 1.54 -13.73
N ASN A 155 -25.17 2.57 -14.50
CA ASN A 155 -26.48 3.22 -14.46
C ASN A 155 -26.88 3.80 -13.09
N LYS A 156 -25.94 3.95 -12.15
CA LYS A 156 -26.19 4.61 -10.87
C LYS A 156 -25.97 6.11 -10.98
N ASN A 157 -26.83 6.89 -10.32
CA ASN A 157 -26.69 8.33 -10.22
C ASN A 157 -25.79 8.67 -9.03
N ILE A 158 -24.62 9.27 -9.29
CA ILE A 158 -23.65 9.64 -8.26
C ILE A 158 -23.49 11.15 -8.26
N VAL A 159 -23.50 11.75 -7.07
CA VAL A 159 -23.18 13.16 -6.87
C VAL A 159 -21.77 13.25 -6.30
N LEU A 160 -20.87 13.95 -6.99
CA LEU A 160 -19.48 14.12 -6.54
C LEU A 160 -19.18 15.61 -6.32
N THR A 161 -18.77 15.95 -5.11
CA THR A 161 -18.31 17.31 -4.75
C THR A 161 -16.79 17.42 -4.87
N GLY A 162 -16.30 18.59 -5.31
CA GLY A 162 -14.87 18.77 -5.58
C GLY A 162 -14.43 18.03 -6.85
N ALA A 163 -15.37 17.79 -7.78
CA ALA A 163 -15.17 16.94 -8.95
C ALA A 163 -14.09 17.46 -9.91
N SER A 164 -13.78 18.76 -9.88
CA SER A 164 -12.70 19.34 -10.68
C SER A 164 -11.35 19.35 -9.97
N GLY A 165 -11.30 19.03 -8.68
CA GLY A 165 -10.05 18.95 -7.92
C GLY A 165 -9.20 17.77 -8.36
N LEU A 166 -7.94 17.73 -7.92
CA LEU A 166 -6.96 16.70 -8.33
C LEU A 166 -7.52 15.27 -8.18
N LEU A 167 -7.90 14.87 -6.96
CA LEU A 167 -8.46 13.54 -6.74
C LEU A 167 -9.87 13.39 -7.31
N GLY A 168 -10.67 14.46 -7.27
CA GLY A 168 -12.05 14.44 -7.75
C GLY A 168 -12.16 14.17 -9.24
N SER A 169 -11.22 14.65 -10.05
CA SER A 169 -11.19 14.41 -11.49
C SER A 169 -10.83 12.97 -11.82
N TYR A 170 -9.89 12.36 -11.08
CA TYR A 170 -9.59 10.93 -11.19
C TYR A 170 -10.79 10.06 -10.79
N PHE A 171 -11.45 10.36 -9.66
CA PHE A 171 -12.67 9.64 -9.27
C PHE A 171 -13.79 9.81 -10.31
N THR A 172 -13.97 11.02 -10.85
CA THR A 172 -14.94 11.29 -11.92
C THR A 172 -14.69 10.38 -13.12
N LYS A 173 -13.45 10.37 -13.63
CA LYS A 173 -13.06 9.55 -14.78
C LYS A 173 -13.31 8.06 -14.53
N ILE A 174 -12.83 7.54 -13.40
CA ILE A 174 -12.97 6.12 -13.02
C ILE A 174 -14.45 5.69 -12.90
N LEU A 175 -15.31 6.56 -12.35
CA LEU A 175 -16.75 6.28 -12.19
C LEU A 175 -17.48 6.36 -13.53
N LEU A 176 -17.10 7.30 -14.40
CA LEU A 176 -17.63 7.40 -15.76
C LEU A 176 -17.22 6.20 -16.61
N GLU A 177 -15.96 5.77 -16.56
CA GLU A 177 -15.46 4.54 -17.23
C GLU A 177 -16.22 3.28 -16.77
N ARG A 178 -16.79 3.30 -15.57
CA ARG A 178 -17.61 2.22 -15.01
C ARG A 178 -19.12 2.38 -15.25
N GLY A 179 -19.54 3.33 -16.09
CA GLY A 179 -20.93 3.48 -16.50
C GLY A 179 -21.83 4.26 -15.53
N ALA A 180 -21.28 5.04 -14.59
CA ALA A 180 -22.08 5.85 -13.69
C ALA A 180 -22.67 7.11 -14.36
N ASN A 181 -23.88 7.49 -14.00
CA ASN A 181 -24.43 8.82 -14.28
C ASN A 181 -23.94 9.80 -13.21
N MET A 182 -23.51 11.00 -13.59
CA MET A 182 -22.71 11.85 -12.69
C MET A 182 -23.22 13.28 -12.59
N ALA A 183 -23.49 13.73 -11.37
CA ALA A 183 -23.67 15.14 -11.01
C ALA A 183 -22.37 15.68 -10.41
N LEU A 184 -21.60 16.43 -11.21
CA LEU A 184 -20.29 16.94 -10.86
C LEU A 184 -20.41 18.34 -10.26
N ILE A 185 -20.05 18.51 -8.99
CA ILE A 185 -20.17 19.78 -8.27
C ILE A 185 -18.79 20.34 -7.96
N ASP A 186 -18.54 21.57 -8.40
CA ASP A 186 -17.33 22.30 -8.02
C ASP A 186 -17.58 23.82 -8.03
N HIS A 187 -16.80 24.58 -7.25
CA HIS A 187 -16.77 26.03 -7.34
C HIS A 187 -16.07 26.51 -8.62
N ASN A 188 -15.11 25.71 -9.15
CA ASN A 188 -14.44 25.90 -10.42
C ASN A 188 -14.62 24.67 -11.33
N PRO A 189 -15.69 24.61 -12.14
CA PRO A 189 -16.08 23.39 -12.86
C PRO A 189 -15.28 23.06 -14.12
N GLY A 190 -14.26 23.85 -14.50
CA GLY A 190 -13.60 23.72 -15.81
C GLY A 190 -13.14 22.30 -16.17
N VAL A 191 -12.50 21.60 -15.23
CA VAL A 191 -12.06 20.20 -15.42
C VAL A 191 -13.25 19.25 -15.58
N SER A 192 -14.31 19.45 -14.78
CA SER A 192 -15.54 18.66 -14.88
C SER A 192 -16.26 18.84 -16.22
N GLU A 193 -16.22 20.04 -16.82
CA GLU A 193 -16.78 20.26 -18.16
C GLU A 193 -15.96 19.52 -19.23
N SER A 194 -14.63 19.59 -19.17
CA SER A 194 -13.78 18.82 -20.09
C SER A 194 -13.99 17.31 -19.99
N LEU A 195 -14.13 16.79 -18.77
CA LEU A 195 -14.45 15.37 -18.54
C LEU A 195 -15.84 15.02 -19.05
N LYS A 196 -16.84 15.88 -18.86
CA LYS A 196 -18.16 15.66 -19.44
C LYS A 196 -18.08 15.55 -20.97
N ASP A 197 -17.32 16.44 -21.61
CA ASP A 197 -17.13 16.42 -23.06
C ASP A 197 -16.44 15.14 -23.55
N GLU A 198 -15.42 14.65 -22.83
CA GLU A 198 -14.73 13.38 -23.12
C GLU A 198 -15.72 12.19 -23.15
N PHE A 199 -16.72 12.18 -22.26
CA PHE A 199 -17.68 11.09 -22.10
C PHE A 199 -19.04 11.32 -22.80
N LEU A 200 -19.20 12.36 -23.62
CA LEU A 200 -20.46 12.62 -24.36
C LEU A 200 -20.94 11.42 -25.21
N HIS A 201 -20.01 10.60 -25.69
CA HIS A 201 -20.26 9.48 -26.59
C HIS A 201 -20.87 8.25 -25.90
N THR A 202 -20.85 8.19 -24.57
CA THR A 202 -21.26 6.98 -23.82
C THR A 202 -22.76 6.90 -23.54
N GLY A 203 -23.50 8.00 -23.77
CA GLY A 203 -24.93 8.09 -23.46
C GLY A 203 -25.26 8.21 -21.96
N GLN A 204 -24.25 8.34 -21.10
CA GLN A 204 -24.43 8.55 -19.66
C GLN A 204 -25.04 9.93 -19.38
N ASN A 205 -25.86 10.03 -18.33
CA ASN A 205 -26.42 11.29 -17.88
C ASN A 205 -25.39 12.05 -17.02
N ILE A 206 -24.74 13.08 -17.60
CA ILE A 206 -23.65 13.83 -16.95
C ILE A 206 -23.98 15.33 -16.90
N HIS A 207 -24.04 15.87 -15.69
CA HIS A 207 -24.31 17.28 -15.45
C HIS A 207 -23.25 17.91 -14.55
N VAL A 208 -22.87 19.14 -14.88
CA VAL A 208 -21.88 19.92 -14.13
C VAL A 208 -22.57 21.09 -13.45
N TYR A 209 -22.28 21.31 -12.17
CA TYR A 209 -22.89 22.32 -11.33
C TYR A 209 -21.83 23.19 -10.67
N LYS A 210 -21.80 24.47 -11.05
CA LYS A 210 -21.01 25.47 -10.34
C LYS A 210 -21.63 25.76 -8.96
N CYS A 211 -21.02 25.29 -7.88
CA CYS A 211 -21.50 25.52 -6.53
C CYS A 211 -20.35 25.75 -5.54
N ASP A 212 -20.46 26.84 -4.79
CA ASP A 212 -19.61 27.12 -3.65
C ASP A 212 -20.24 26.46 -2.40
N LEU A 213 -19.63 25.38 -1.93
CA LEU A 213 -20.13 24.57 -0.82
C LEU A 213 -20.03 25.28 0.54
N SER A 214 -19.37 26.43 0.63
CA SER A 214 -19.40 27.26 1.85
C SER A 214 -20.74 27.99 2.04
N LYS A 215 -21.64 27.97 1.03
CA LYS A 215 -22.89 28.75 1.02
C LYS A 215 -24.12 27.82 1.08
N PRO A 216 -24.75 27.61 2.26
CA PRO A 216 -25.84 26.64 2.44
C PRO A 216 -27.04 26.81 1.49
N GLU A 217 -27.44 28.04 1.19
CA GLU A 217 -28.54 28.31 0.26
C GLU A 217 -28.22 27.89 -1.19
N LYS A 218 -26.94 28.02 -1.59
CA LYS A 218 -26.49 27.53 -2.90
C LYS A 218 -26.56 26.01 -2.97
N ILE A 219 -26.12 25.30 -1.92
CA ILE A 219 -26.21 23.83 -1.84
C ILE A 219 -27.67 23.38 -2.04
N LYS A 220 -28.61 23.96 -1.28
CA LYS A 220 -30.04 23.64 -1.41
C LYS A 220 -30.55 23.84 -2.84
N SER A 221 -30.19 24.96 -3.47
CA SER A 221 -30.60 25.26 -4.85
C SER A 221 -29.98 24.30 -5.88
N THR A 222 -28.70 23.91 -5.71
CA THR A 222 -28.00 22.95 -6.56
C THR A 222 -28.63 21.56 -6.46
N PHE A 223 -28.91 21.06 -5.26
CA PHE A 223 -29.58 19.77 -5.09
C PHE A 223 -31.00 19.75 -5.64
N LYS A 224 -31.74 20.87 -5.64
CA LYS A 224 -33.03 20.98 -6.35
C LYS A 224 -32.86 20.81 -7.87
N LYS A 225 -31.79 21.37 -8.45
CA LYS A 225 -31.47 21.19 -9.88
C LYS A 225 -31.09 19.73 -10.18
N ILE A 226 -30.19 19.14 -9.39
CA ILE A 226 -29.80 17.72 -9.52
C ILE A 226 -31.02 16.81 -9.49
N LYS A 227 -31.94 16.99 -8.54
CA LYS A 227 -33.18 16.21 -8.47
C LYS A 227 -34.10 16.38 -9.68
N LYS A 228 -33.98 17.46 -10.44
CA LYS A 228 -34.74 17.69 -11.68
C LYS A 228 -34.06 17.03 -12.88
N ASP A 229 -32.74 17.10 -12.94
CA ASP A 229 -31.93 16.64 -14.08
C ASP A 229 -31.72 15.10 -14.10
N PHE A 230 -31.80 14.45 -12.93
CA PHE A 230 -31.64 12.99 -12.75
C PHE A 230 -32.96 12.27 -12.43
N ARG A 231 -34.09 12.88 -12.81
CA ARG A 231 -35.43 12.34 -12.58
C ARG A 231 -35.79 11.23 -13.55
#